data_AF-A0A0C3GQE6-F1
#
_entry.id   AF-A0A0C3GQE6-F1
#
_cell.length_a   1.000
_cell.length_b   1.000
_cell.length_c   1.000
_cell.angle_alpha   90.00
_cell.angle_beta   90.00
_cell.angle_gamma   90.00
#
_symmetry.space_group_name_H-M   'P 1'
#
loop_
_entity.id
_entity.type
_entity.pdbx_description
1 polymer ?
#
loop_
_entity_poly.entity_id
_entity_poly.type
_entity_poly.pdbx_seq_one_letter_code
_entity_poly.pdbx_strand_id
1 'polypeptide(L)'
;LAIQAIKHDLKLKVYTALKIYRVDHRKLSYWLYSIPPRYAIQANSRKMTDLEESVLSEYIINLGSKGFPSRLCIIEDIANRII
;
A
#
# COMPACT_ATOMS: atom_id res chain seq x y z
N LEU A 1 18.32 -12.14 4.14
CA LEU A 1 19.50 -12.86 3.58
C LEU A 1 20.29 -12.03 2.56
N ALA A 2 19.88 -11.90 1.30
CA ALA A 2 20.68 -11.18 0.28
C ALA A 2 20.98 -9.70 0.61
N ILE A 3 19.97 -8.94 1.06
CA ILE A 3 20.14 -7.52 1.45
C ILE A 3 21.06 -7.39 2.67
N GLN A 4 20.91 -8.27 3.66
CA GLN A 4 21.76 -8.29 4.84
C GLN A 4 23.21 -8.58 4.44
N ALA A 5 23.45 -9.49 3.50
CA ALA A 5 24.80 -9.77 3.00
C ALA A 5 25.44 -8.55 2.33
N ILE A 6 24.69 -7.79 1.51
CA ILE A 6 25.17 -6.54 0.89
C ILE A 6 25.40 -5.44 1.93
N LYS A 7 24.55 -5.37 2.96
CA LYS A 7 24.71 -4.39 4.05
C LYS A 7 25.90 -4.71 4.96
N HIS A 8 26.18 -5.99 5.20
CA HIS A 8 27.32 -6.43 6.01
C HIS A 8 28.65 -6.38 5.25
N ASP A 9 28.62 -6.61 3.94
CA ASP A 9 29.81 -6.59 3.08
C ASP A 9 29.68 -5.53 1.98
N LEU A 10 30.15 -4.32 2.27
CA LEU A 10 30.12 -3.17 1.38
C LEU A 10 30.92 -3.38 0.08
N LYS A 11 31.83 -4.36 0.03
CA LYS A 11 32.60 -4.69 -1.17
C LYS A 11 31.83 -5.63 -2.11
N LEU A 12 30.74 -6.23 -1.63
CA LEU A 12 30.00 -7.23 -2.36
C LEU A 12 29.06 -6.57 -3.37
N LYS A 13 29.33 -6.78 -4.67
CA LYS A 13 28.49 -6.24 -5.74
C LYS A 13 27.09 -6.86 -5.68
N VAL A 14 26.08 -6.03 -5.95
CA VAL A 14 24.65 -6.44 -6.00
C VAL A 14 24.45 -7.65 -6.92
N TYR A 15 25.10 -7.66 -8.09
CA TYR A 15 25.04 -8.76 -9.05
C TYR A 15 25.60 -10.09 -8.49
N THR A 16 26.64 -10.03 -7.67
CA THR A 16 27.23 -11.21 -7.02
C THR A 16 26.28 -11.80 -5.99
N ALA A 17 25.69 -10.95 -5.13
CA ALA A 17 24.69 -11.38 -4.15
C ALA A 17 23.49 -12.06 -4.84
N LEU A 18 23.01 -11.47 -5.92
CA LEU A 18 21.91 -11.98 -6.72
C LEU A 18 22.17 -13.40 -7.21
N LYS A 19 23.36 -13.66 -7.74
CA LYS A 19 23.76 -14.99 -8.23
C LYS A 19 23.87 -16.01 -7.10
N ILE A 20 24.43 -15.61 -5.95
CA ILE A 20 24.57 -16.47 -4.76
C ILE A 20 23.20 -16.86 -4.20
N TYR A 21 22.32 -15.88 -4.03
CA TYR A 21 21.02 -16.06 -3.39
C TYR A 21 19.88 -16.39 -4.37
N ARG A 22 20.18 -16.49 -5.67
CA ARG A 22 19.22 -16.78 -6.76
C ARG A 22 17.97 -15.89 -6.72
N VAL A 23 18.17 -14.60 -6.46
CA VAL A 23 17.10 -13.59 -6.40
C VAL A 23 17.02 -12.87 -7.73
N ASP A 24 15.85 -12.38 -8.13
CA ASP A 24 15.73 -11.48 -9.29
C ASP A 24 16.42 -10.13 -9.02
N HIS A 25 17.17 -9.63 -10.01
CA HIS A 25 17.80 -8.31 -9.96
C HIS A 25 16.84 -7.21 -9.56
N ARG A 26 15.66 -7.16 -10.19
CA ARG A 26 14.69 -6.11 -9.93
C ARG A 26 14.26 -6.17 -8.47
N LYS A 27 13.84 -7.34 -7.98
CA LYS A 27 13.42 -7.50 -6.59
C LYS A 27 14.49 -7.04 -5.60
N LEU A 28 15.75 -7.43 -5.83
CA LEU A 28 16.88 -7.04 -5.00
C LEU A 28 17.12 -5.53 -5.01
N SER A 29 17.05 -4.87 -6.18
CA SER A 29 17.16 -3.42 -6.31
C SER A 29 16.02 -2.70 -5.59
N TYR A 30 14.76 -3.12 -5.80
CA TYR A 30 13.60 -2.51 -5.11
C TYR A 30 13.78 -2.55 -3.59
N TRP A 31 14.21 -3.69 -3.05
CA TRP A 31 14.46 -3.81 -1.62
C TRP A 31 15.65 -2.97 -1.13
N LEU A 32 16.73 -2.86 -1.93
CA LEU A 32 17.90 -2.05 -1.58
C LEU A 32 17.55 -0.56 -1.47
N TYR A 33 16.73 -0.07 -2.39
CA TYR A 33 16.22 1.31 -2.41
C TYR A 33 15.02 1.51 -1.49
N SER A 34 14.63 0.51 -0.70
CA SER A 34 13.46 0.55 0.18
C SER A 34 12.17 0.95 -0.55
N ILE A 35 12.07 0.58 -1.83
CA ILE A 35 10.89 0.85 -2.65
C ILE A 35 9.81 -0.16 -2.25
N PRO A 36 8.65 0.31 -1.74
CA PRO A 36 7.57 -0.58 -1.38
C PRO A 36 6.99 -1.28 -2.62
N PRO A 37 6.40 -2.47 -2.46
CA PRO A 37 5.69 -3.13 -3.55
C PRO A 37 4.47 -2.31 -3.95
N ARG A 38 3.98 -2.47 -5.19
CA ARG A 38 2.92 -1.63 -5.75
C ARG A 38 1.63 -1.61 -4.92
N TYR A 39 1.25 -2.71 -4.28
CA TYR A 39 0.07 -2.77 -3.42
C TYR A 39 0.20 -1.93 -2.14
N ALA A 40 1.41 -1.64 -1.70
CA ALA A 40 1.69 -0.85 -0.49
C ALA A 40 1.90 0.64 -0.80
N ILE A 41 2.04 1.02 -2.07
CA ILE A 41 2.16 2.42 -2.48
C ILE A 41 0.75 3.01 -2.62
N GLN A 42 0.52 4.17 -2.00
CA GLN A 42 -0.72 4.92 -2.15
C GLN A 42 -0.97 5.33 -3.62
N ALA A 43 -2.23 5.40 -4.05
CA ALA A 43 -2.57 5.90 -5.38
C ALA A 43 -2.37 7.43 -5.43
N ASN A 44 -1.80 7.94 -6.53
CA ASN A 44 -1.55 9.39 -6.69
C ASN A 44 -2.85 10.22 -6.70
N SER A 45 -3.95 9.61 -7.16
CA SER A 45 -5.28 10.23 -7.22
C SER A 45 -6.14 9.94 -6.00
N ARG A 46 -5.54 9.47 -4.89
CA ARG A 46 -6.29 9.25 -3.64
C ARG A 46 -6.80 10.60 -3.13
N LYS A 47 -8.11 10.70 -2.95
CA LYS A 47 -8.78 11.92 -2.47
C LYS A 47 -9.12 11.90 -0.98
N MET A 48 -9.18 10.72 -0.37
CA MET A 48 -9.53 10.53 1.03
C MET A 48 -8.38 9.96 1.84
N THR A 49 -8.33 10.26 3.14
CA THR A 49 -7.38 9.63 4.08
C THR A 49 -7.91 8.30 4.62
N ASP A 50 -7.05 7.49 5.25
CA ASP A 50 -7.45 6.19 5.82
C ASP A 50 -8.53 6.36 6.91
N LEU A 51 -8.48 7.47 7.64
CA LEU A 51 -9.47 7.82 8.65
C LEU A 51 -10.82 8.15 8.01
N GLU A 52 -10.83 8.97 6.96
CA GLU A 52 -12.05 9.35 6.23
C GLU A 52 -12.72 8.13 5.59
N GLU A 53 -11.93 7.25 4.96
CA GLU A 53 -12.42 5.97 4.42
C GLU A 53 -13.00 5.07 5.52
N SER A 54 -12.39 5.04 6.71
CA SER A 54 -12.90 4.24 7.83
C SER A 54 -14.25 4.75 8.34
N VAL A 55 -14.41 6.08 8.46
CA VAL A 55 -15.67 6.71 8.87
C VAL A 55 -16.77 6.45 7.85
N LEU A 56 -16.46 6.57 6.55
CA LEU A 56 -17.41 6.30 5.48
C LEU A 56 -17.84 4.82 5.46
N SER A 57 -16.89 3.91 5.67
CA SER A 57 -17.16 2.46 5.76
C SER A 57 -18.08 2.12 6.94
N GLU A 58 -17.79 2.67 8.13
CA GLU A 58 -18.62 2.48 9.31
C GLU A 58 -20.04 3.04 9.09
N TYR A 59 -20.16 4.19 8.43
CA TYR A 59 -21.45 4.76 8.06
C TYR A 59 -22.27 3.83 7.15
N ILE A 60 -21.65 3.23 6.12
CA ILE A 60 -22.31 2.28 5.22
C ILE A 60 -22.80 1.03 5.97
N ILE A 61 -21.97 0.50 6.87
CA ILE A 61 -22.33 -0.64 7.71
C ILE A 61 -23.52 -0.28 8.61
N ASN A 62 -23.49 0.91 9.23
CA ASN A 62 -24.58 1.40 10.07
C ASN A 62 -25.88 1.61 9.30
N LEU A 63 -25.82 2.04 8.03
CA LEU A 63 -27.00 2.13 7.17
C LEU A 63 -27.63 0.75 6.94
N GLY A 64 -26.82 -0.25 6.61
CA GLY A 64 -27.27 -1.63 6.39
C GLY A 64 -27.90 -2.23 7.65
N SER A 65 -27.28 -2.02 8.82
CA SER A 65 -27.81 -2.46 10.11
C SER A 65 -29.16 -1.84 10.46
N LYS A 66 -29.44 -0.61 10.00
CA LYS A 66 -30.72 0.06 10.16
C LYS A 66 -31.77 -0.35 9.12
N GLY A 67 -31.41 -1.24 8.18
CA GLY A 67 -32.29 -1.68 7.10
C GLY A 67 -32.40 -0.69 5.93
N PHE A 68 -31.54 0.34 5.87
CA PHE A 68 -31.53 1.27 4.75
C PHE A 68 -30.61 0.75 3.64
N PRO A 69 -31.03 0.86 2.36
CA PRO A 69 -30.15 0.54 1.24
C PRO A 69 -29.04 1.58 1.11
N SER A 70 -27.81 1.11 0.89
CA SER A 70 -26.62 1.93 0.64
C SER A 70 -26.68 2.54 -0.77
N ARG A 71 -27.42 3.65 -0.93
CA ARG A 71 -27.53 4.36 -2.22
C ARG A 71 -26.28 5.22 -2.46
N LEU A 72 -25.73 5.15 -3.68
CA LEU A 72 -24.52 5.89 -4.05
C LEU A 72 -24.65 7.40 -3.86
N CYS A 73 -25.81 8.00 -4.16
CA CYS A 73 -26.02 9.44 -3.97
C CYS A 73 -25.86 9.89 -2.51
N ILE A 74 -26.37 9.10 -1.55
CA ILE A 74 -26.27 9.41 -0.13
C ILE A 74 -24.81 9.26 0.34
N ILE A 75 -24.13 8.22 -0.15
CA ILE A 75 -22.72 7.97 0.18
C ILE A 75 -21.83 9.07 -0.40
N GLU A 76 -22.11 9.51 -1.62
CA GLU A 76 -21.39 10.60 -2.30
C GLU A 76 -21.57 11.93 -1.56
N ASP A 77 -22.80 12.28 -1.15
CA ASP A 77 -23.07 13.49 -0.37
C ASP A 77 -22.29 13.51 0.96
N ILE A 78 -22.15 12.35 1.61
CA ILE A 78 -21.42 12.23 2.87
C ILE A 78 -19.92 12.26 2.63
N ALA A 79 -19.43 11.56 1.61
CA ALA A 79 -18.03 11.60 1.22
C ALA A 79 -17.58 13.04 0.91
N ASN A 80 -18.40 13.80 0.18
CA ASN A 80 -18.15 15.20 -0.15
C ASN A 80 -18.24 16.17 1.05
N ARG A 81 -18.83 15.75 2.17
CA ARG A 81 -18.85 16.54 3.43
C ARG A 81 -17.66 16.24 4.34
N ILE A 82 -17.05 15.07 4.20
CA ILE A 82 -15.92 14.62 4.99
C ILE A 82 -14.61 15.23 4.46
N ILE A 83 -14.49 15.34 3.13
CA ILE A 83 -13.39 16.00 2.41
C ILE A 83 -13.55 17.52 2.49
#